data_AF-A0AAV2F2K5-F1
#
_entry.id   AF-A0AAV2F2K5-F1
#
_cell.length_a   1.000
_cell.length_b   1.000
_cell.length_c   1.000
_cell.angle_alpha   90.00
_cell.angle_beta   90.00
_cell.angle_gamma   90.00
#
_symmetry.space_group_name_H-M   'P 1'
#
loop_
_entity.id
_entity.type
_entity.pdbx_description
1 polymer ?
#
loop_
_entity_poly.entity_id
_entity_poly.type
_entity_poly.pdbx_seq_one_letter_code
_entity_poly.pdbx_strand_id
1 'polypeptide(L)'
;MQLEVEDIEEEPVQDSINELLQRQCKQQRHRLKQIFLKCRDAEEARTKKPSGVSQQNWDILVDYWSDDKTVHVAEVNTVNRQKIKAMHRQGRKAFVVLREEVKKTELNGEECDRITLYKRAYYSEAKGWQSEHSEANYNKMQELQAEGKMTVDEICNTVLGEKPGYISGLGHGPKPIASSNSTNRRLEAALKQVETEKNGWKSECVSLRTEVGLLREEVSGMGILKAELADVKELLGVILRGQKV
;
A
#
# COMPACT_ATOMS: atom_id res chain seq x y z
N MET A 1 -20.20 36.15 11.13
CA MET A 1 -19.39 34.98 11.46
C MET A 1 -18.27 34.91 10.44
N GLN A 2 -17.20 35.66 10.70
CA GLN A 2 -15.97 35.59 9.90
C GLN A 2 -15.29 34.29 10.35
N LEU A 3 -15.22 33.30 9.47
CA LEU A 3 -14.35 32.14 9.67
C LEU A 3 -12.93 32.68 9.47
N GLU A 4 -12.26 33.03 10.56
CA GLU A 4 -10.82 33.21 10.58
C GLU A 4 -10.21 31.87 10.18
N VAL A 5 -9.60 31.82 8.99
CA VAL A 5 -8.87 30.64 8.52
C VAL A 5 -7.51 30.69 9.21
N GLU A 6 -7.46 30.23 10.46
CA GLU A 6 -6.25 30.29 11.30
C GLU A 6 -5.13 29.33 10.88
N ASP A 7 -5.38 28.36 9.99
CA ASP A 7 -4.43 27.24 9.78
C ASP A 7 -4.02 27.02 8.31
N ILE A 8 -3.60 28.08 7.59
CA ILE A 8 -3.03 27.93 6.23
C ILE A 8 -1.62 27.31 6.26
N GLU A 9 -0.97 27.28 7.43
CA GLU A 9 0.40 26.77 7.59
C GLU A 9 0.49 25.29 7.95
N GLU A 10 -0.62 24.62 8.27
CA GLU A 10 -0.61 23.18 8.55
C GLU A 10 -0.25 22.37 7.28
N GLU A 11 0.72 21.47 7.40
CA GLU A 11 1.23 20.63 6.28
C GLU A 11 0.10 19.91 5.50
N PRO A 12 -0.93 19.29 6.15
CA PRO A 12 -2.03 18.67 5.43
C PRO A 12 -2.92 19.65 4.65
N VAL A 13 -3.05 20.88 5.15
CA VAL A 13 -3.82 21.96 4.48
C VAL A 13 -3.05 22.45 3.27
N GLN A 14 -1.73 22.65 3.40
CA GLN A 14 -0.85 23.02 2.29
C GLN A 14 -0.85 21.96 1.18
N ASP A 15 -0.78 20.67 1.54
CA ASP A 15 -0.86 19.57 0.57
C ASP A 15 -2.18 19.57 -0.18
N SER A 16 -3.29 19.75 0.54
CA SER A 16 -4.63 19.83 -0.05
C SER A 16 -4.76 21.02 -1.01
N ILE A 17 -4.21 22.18 -0.64
CA ILE A 17 -4.18 23.38 -1.49
C ILE A 17 -3.32 23.12 -2.74
N ASN A 18 -2.14 22.52 -2.57
CA ASN A 18 -1.24 22.18 -3.67
C ASN A 18 -1.88 21.20 -4.65
N GLU A 19 -2.55 20.15 -4.17
CA GLU A 19 -3.29 19.21 -5.02
C GLU A 19 -4.40 19.92 -5.81
N LEU A 20 -5.15 20.82 -5.16
CA LEU A 20 -6.21 21.59 -5.80
C LEU A 20 -5.64 22.50 -6.90
N LEU A 21 -4.58 23.25 -6.59
CA LEU A 21 -3.90 24.12 -7.54
C LEU A 21 -3.33 23.33 -8.73
N GLN A 22 -2.65 22.22 -8.48
CA GLN A 22 -2.14 21.34 -9.54
C GLN A 22 -3.26 20.83 -10.44
N ARG A 23 -4.39 20.43 -9.86
CA ARG A 23 -5.56 19.97 -10.61
C ARG A 23 -6.15 21.09 -11.48
N GLN A 24 -6.26 22.31 -10.96
CA GLN A 24 -6.75 23.46 -11.71
C GLN A 24 -5.79 23.86 -12.83
N CYS A 25 -4.49 23.91 -12.57
CA CYS A 25 -3.47 24.17 -13.59
C CYS A 25 -3.52 23.14 -14.73
N LYS A 26 -3.65 21.84 -14.42
CA LYS A 26 -3.81 20.77 -15.42
C LYS A 26 -5.07 20.96 -16.26
N GLN A 27 -6.20 21.28 -15.64
CA GLN A 27 -7.46 21.52 -16.35
C GLN A 27 -7.39 22.76 -17.24
N GLN A 28 -6.84 23.87 -16.73
CA GLN A 28 -6.67 25.09 -17.49
C GLN A 28 -5.75 24.86 -18.69
N ARG A 29 -4.60 24.21 -18.49
CA ARG A 29 -3.67 23.86 -19.59
C ARG A 29 -4.33 22.97 -20.64
N HIS A 30 -5.19 22.02 -20.23
CA HIS A 30 -5.97 21.22 -21.16
C HIS A 30 -6.93 22.07 -22.00
N ARG A 31 -7.72 22.96 -21.37
CA ARG A 31 -8.64 23.88 -22.08
C ARG A 31 -7.90 24.76 -23.09
N LEU A 32 -6.76 25.32 -22.69
CA LEU A 32 -5.89 26.11 -23.54
C LEU A 32 -5.36 25.28 -24.73
N LYS A 33 -4.93 24.04 -24.49
CA LYS A 33 -4.49 23.14 -25.57
C LYS A 33 -5.61 22.81 -26.56
N GLN A 34 -6.86 22.67 -26.09
CA GLN A 34 -8.01 22.46 -26.98
C GLN A 34 -8.24 23.64 -27.94
N ILE A 35 -7.93 24.86 -27.51
CA ILE A 35 -8.00 26.04 -28.39
C ILE A 35 -6.87 26.01 -29.41
N PHE A 36 -5.64 25.72 -28.97
CA PHE A 36 -4.49 25.54 -29.85
C PHE A 36 -4.74 24.49 -30.94
N LEU A 37 -5.29 23.32 -30.56
CA LEU A 37 -5.57 22.22 -31.51
C LEU A 37 -6.65 22.56 -32.56
N LYS A 38 -7.43 23.64 -32.37
CA LYS A 38 -8.38 24.14 -33.37
C LYS A 38 -7.74 25.11 -34.36
N CYS A 39 -6.52 25.56 -34.10
CA CYS A 39 -5.76 26.43 -34.98
C CYS A 39 -4.95 25.56 -35.94
N ARG A 40 -4.78 26.02 -37.19
CA ARG A 40 -4.04 25.29 -38.21
C ARG A 40 -2.53 25.39 -38.00
N ASP A 41 -2.06 26.57 -37.60
CA ASP A 41 -0.65 26.87 -37.42
C ASP A 41 -0.39 27.68 -36.14
N ALA A 42 0.89 27.82 -35.80
CA ALA A 42 1.34 28.55 -34.62
C ALA A 42 1.03 30.06 -34.73
N GLU A 43 1.08 30.64 -35.93
CA GLU A 43 0.85 32.05 -36.15
C GLU A 43 -0.63 32.42 -35.92
N GLU A 44 -1.55 31.64 -36.48
CA GLU A 44 -2.99 31.70 -36.23
C GLU A 44 -3.28 31.50 -34.74
N ALA A 45 -2.62 30.53 -34.10
CA ALA A 45 -2.78 30.29 -32.67
C ALA A 45 -2.41 31.53 -31.84
N ARG A 46 -1.33 32.25 -32.16
CA ARG A 46 -0.93 33.48 -31.44
C ARG A 46 -1.98 34.58 -31.51
N THR A 47 -2.69 34.70 -32.63
CA THR A 47 -3.77 35.68 -32.80
C THR A 47 -5.03 35.31 -31.99
N LYS A 48 -5.28 34.01 -31.80
CA LYS A 48 -6.46 33.47 -31.10
C LYS A 48 -6.22 33.31 -29.60
N LYS A 49 -5.81 34.39 -28.95
CA LYS A 49 -5.56 34.41 -27.50
C LYS A 49 -6.85 34.20 -26.69
N PRO A 50 -6.91 33.22 -25.77
CA PRO A 50 -8.05 33.02 -24.88
C PRO A 50 -8.20 34.15 -23.83
N SER A 51 -9.43 34.40 -23.38
CA SER A 51 -9.69 35.32 -22.27
C SER A 51 -9.09 34.79 -20.95
N GLY A 52 -8.51 35.68 -20.14
CA GLY A 52 -7.90 35.32 -18.85
C GLY A 52 -6.44 34.83 -18.91
N VAL A 53 -5.80 34.84 -20.09
CA VAL A 53 -4.35 34.59 -20.23
C VAL A 53 -3.66 35.82 -20.83
N SER A 54 -2.46 36.15 -20.34
CA SER A 54 -1.63 37.20 -20.94
C SER A 54 -1.09 36.75 -22.30
N GLN A 55 -0.83 37.69 -23.21
CA GLN A 55 -0.30 37.33 -24.53
C GLN A 55 1.04 36.60 -24.40
N GLN A 56 1.95 37.12 -23.56
CA GLN A 56 3.24 36.50 -23.28
C GLN A 56 3.13 35.04 -22.80
N ASN A 57 2.23 34.75 -21.85
CA ASN A 57 2.04 33.38 -21.37
C ASN A 57 1.44 32.47 -22.44
N TRP A 58 0.56 33.01 -23.29
CA TRP A 58 0.00 32.28 -24.41
C TRP A 58 1.06 31.96 -25.46
N ASP A 59 1.92 32.92 -25.81
CA ASP A 59 3.02 32.73 -26.77
C ASP A 59 3.99 31.64 -26.29
N ILE A 60 4.36 31.64 -25.00
CA ILE A 60 5.19 30.59 -24.40
C ILE A 60 4.55 29.21 -24.54
N LEU A 61 3.23 29.11 -24.35
CA LEU A 61 2.51 27.84 -24.48
C LEU A 61 2.43 27.38 -25.95
N VAL A 62 2.23 28.30 -26.89
CA VAL A 62 2.27 28.03 -28.32
C VAL A 62 3.65 27.52 -28.72
N ASP A 63 4.72 28.20 -28.30
CA ASP A 63 6.11 27.78 -28.55
C ASP A 63 6.37 26.37 -28.03
N TYR A 64 5.99 26.11 -26.77
CA TYR A 64 6.14 24.79 -26.15
C TYR A 64 5.36 23.69 -26.91
N TRP A 65 4.18 24.01 -27.43
CA TRP A 65 3.35 23.02 -28.12
C TRP A 65 3.71 22.80 -29.59
N SER A 66 4.38 23.77 -30.19
CA SER A 66 4.92 23.71 -31.55
C SER A 66 6.36 23.18 -31.60
N ASP A 67 7.04 23.09 -30.46
CA ASP A 67 8.37 22.50 -30.34
C ASP A 67 8.39 21.02 -30.80
N ASP A 68 9.28 20.71 -31.75
CA ASP A 68 9.40 19.39 -32.37
C ASP A 68 9.63 18.27 -31.35
N LYS A 69 10.41 18.53 -30.30
CA LYS A 69 10.67 17.56 -29.24
C LYS A 69 9.37 17.24 -28.48
N THR A 70 8.57 18.25 -28.18
CA THR A 70 7.27 18.08 -27.50
C THR A 70 6.28 17.33 -28.38
N VAL A 71 6.21 17.65 -29.67
CA VAL A 71 5.36 16.94 -30.65
C VAL A 71 5.77 15.48 -30.76
N HIS A 72 7.06 15.20 -30.95
CA HIS A 72 7.59 13.84 -31.04
C HIS A 72 7.25 12.99 -29.80
N VAL A 73 7.45 13.54 -28.60
CA VAL A 73 7.09 12.85 -27.36
C VAL A 73 5.59 12.55 -27.29
N ALA A 74 4.73 13.47 -27.75
CA ALA A 74 3.29 13.27 -27.79
C ALA A 74 2.86 12.17 -28.79
N GLU A 75 3.50 12.10 -29.96
CA GLU A 75 3.28 11.05 -30.96
C GLU A 75 3.67 9.67 -30.42
N VAL A 76 4.88 9.56 -29.86
CA VAL A 76 5.37 8.31 -29.24
C VAL A 76 4.44 7.86 -28.11
N ASN A 77 4.00 8.78 -27.25
CA ASN A 77 3.06 8.46 -26.18
C ASN A 77 1.70 8.01 -26.69
N THR A 78 1.22 8.57 -27.82
CA THR A 78 -0.04 8.16 -28.46
C THR A 78 0.06 6.73 -28.98
N VAL A 79 1.14 6.41 -29.70
CA VAL A 79 1.41 5.05 -30.19
C VAL A 79 1.55 4.07 -29.02
N ASN A 80 2.27 4.45 -27.97
CA ASN A 80 2.42 3.61 -26.77
C ASN A 80 1.09 3.39 -26.07
N ARG A 81 0.22 4.40 -26.02
CA ARG A 81 -1.12 4.29 -25.44
C ARG A 81 -2.00 3.31 -26.22
N GLN A 82 -1.90 3.31 -27.55
CA GLN A 82 -2.62 2.36 -28.42
C GLN A 82 -2.16 0.92 -28.23
N LYS A 83 -0.90 0.69 -27.82
CA LYS A 83 -0.36 -0.65 -27.53
C LYS A 83 -0.83 -1.25 -26.21
N ILE A 84 -1.53 -0.49 -25.35
CA ILE A 84 -2.04 -1.02 -24.07
C ILE A 84 -3.19 -1.99 -24.36
N LYS A 85 -2.92 -3.30 -24.20
CA LYS A 85 -3.88 -4.37 -24.49
C LYS A 85 -4.90 -4.62 -23.37
N ALA A 86 -4.56 -4.30 -22.12
CA ALA A 86 -5.40 -4.56 -20.97
C ALA A 86 -5.34 -3.38 -19.98
N MET A 87 -6.43 -2.63 -19.87
CA MET A 87 -6.60 -1.62 -18.82
C MET A 87 -7.29 -2.25 -17.61
N HIS A 88 -6.85 -1.93 -16.39
CA HIS A 88 -7.53 -2.39 -15.17
C HIS A 88 -8.81 -1.57 -14.92
N ARG A 89 -9.72 -2.10 -14.10
CA ARG A 89 -11.05 -1.52 -13.85
C ARG A 89 -11.17 -0.73 -12.55
N GLN A 90 -10.06 -0.53 -11.86
CA GLN A 90 -10.03 0.07 -10.51
C GLN A 90 -9.95 1.61 -10.52
N GLY A 91 -10.02 2.22 -11.71
CA GLY A 91 -9.96 3.66 -11.86
C GLY A 91 -8.65 4.23 -11.31
N ARG A 92 -8.75 5.26 -10.46
CA ARG A 92 -7.59 5.90 -9.81
C ARG A 92 -7.09 5.17 -8.56
N LYS A 93 -7.75 4.07 -8.16
CA LYS A 93 -7.36 3.32 -6.98
C LYS A 93 -6.03 2.62 -7.23
N ALA A 94 -5.05 2.89 -6.37
CA ALA A 94 -3.75 2.23 -6.43
C ALA A 94 -3.88 0.74 -6.09
N PHE A 95 -3.03 -0.10 -6.69
CA PHE A 95 -3.03 -1.54 -6.45
C PHE A 95 -2.70 -1.92 -5.00
N VAL A 96 -1.92 -1.09 -4.28
CA VAL A 96 -1.65 -1.30 -2.84
C VAL A 96 -2.94 -1.18 -2.03
N VAL A 97 -3.77 -0.18 -2.33
CA VAL A 97 -5.09 -0.02 -1.69
C VAL A 97 -6.00 -1.18 -2.05
N LEU A 98 -6.00 -1.60 -3.32
CA LEU A 98 -6.77 -2.76 -3.76
C LEU A 98 -6.36 -4.05 -3.03
N ARG A 99 -5.05 -4.28 -2.83
CA ARG A 99 -4.53 -5.41 -2.06
C ARG A 99 -5.06 -5.42 -0.64
N GLU A 100 -4.97 -4.28 0.05
CA GLU A 100 -5.46 -4.13 1.43
C GLU A 100 -6.98 -4.33 1.53
N GLU A 101 -7.75 -3.87 0.54
CA GLU A 101 -9.18 -4.14 0.47
C GLU A 101 -9.46 -5.64 0.34
N VAL A 102 -8.86 -6.31 -0.65
CA VAL A 102 -9.05 -7.75 -0.90
C VAL A 102 -8.64 -8.58 0.32
N LYS A 103 -7.50 -8.24 0.93
CA LYS A 103 -7.02 -8.85 2.18
C LYS A 103 -8.09 -8.81 3.27
N LYS A 104 -8.71 -7.65 3.50
CA LYS A 104 -9.71 -7.46 4.56
C LYS A 104 -11.06 -8.07 4.23
N THR A 105 -11.52 -7.98 2.99
CA THR A 105 -12.90 -8.34 2.62
C THR A 105 -13.05 -9.76 2.09
N GLU A 106 -12.06 -10.25 1.36
CA GLU A 106 -12.15 -11.53 0.62
C GLU A 106 -11.28 -12.62 1.25
N LEU A 107 -10.17 -12.25 1.91
CA LEU A 107 -9.16 -13.18 2.42
C LEU A 107 -9.04 -13.20 3.95
N ASN A 108 -9.96 -12.58 4.69
CA ASN A 108 -9.98 -12.57 6.16
C ASN A 108 -8.64 -12.20 6.84
N GLY A 109 -7.86 -11.33 6.21
CA GLY A 109 -6.54 -10.87 6.68
C GLY A 109 -5.35 -11.60 6.08
N GLU A 110 -5.55 -12.63 5.25
CA GLU A 110 -4.48 -13.30 4.51
C GLU A 110 -4.00 -12.45 3.32
N GLU A 111 -2.70 -12.56 3.01
CA GLU A 111 -2.07 -11.74 1.98
C GLU A 111 -2.62 -12.08 0.58
N CYS A 112 -2.98 -11.03 -0.16
CA CYS A 112 -3.52 -11.18 -1.50
C CYS A 112 -2.41 -11.56 -2.50
N ASP A 113 -2.49 -12.75 -3.08
CA ASP A 113 -1.56 -13.18 -4.12
C ASP A 113 -1.76 -12.36 -5.42
N ARG A 114 -0.74 -12.35 -6.30
CA ARG A 114 -0.78 -11.53 -7.53
C ARG A 114 -1.81 -12.01 -8.56
N ILE A 115 -2.12 -13.30 -8.62
CA ILE A 115 -3.10 -13.87 -9.55
C ILE A 115 -4.51 -13.48 -9.10
N THR A 116 -4.79 -13.59 -7.81
CA THR A 116 -6.05 -13.14 -7.19
C THR A 116 -6.25 -11.65 -7.39
N LEU A 117 -5.21 -10.84 -7.15
CA LEU A 117 -5.25 -9.40 -7.39
C LEU A 117 -5.48 -9.08 -8.88
N TYR A 118 -4.87 -9.84 -9.79
CA TYR A 118 -5.08 -9.68 -11.22
C TYR A 118 -6.54 -9.93 -11.60
N LYS A 119 -7.12 -11.06 -11.14
CA LYS A 119 -8.54 -11.35 -11.35
C LYS A 119 -9.40 -10.20 -10.83
N ARG A 120 -9.17 -9.75 -9.59
CA ARG A 120 -9.92 -8.64 -8.99
C ARG A 120 -9.84 -7.34 -9.79
N ALA A 121 -8.69 -7.07 -10.39
CA ALA A 121 -8.44 -5.84 -11.13
C ALA A 121 -9.03 -5.84 -12.54
N TYR A 122 -9.13 -7.00 -13.18
CA TYR A 122 -9.47 -7.14 -14.61
C TYR A 122 -10.78 -7.88 -14.89
N TYR A 123 -11.37 -8.55 -13.91
CA TYR A 123 -12.65 -9.26 -14.01
C TYR A 123 -13.77 -8.54 -13.25
N SER A 124 -15.01 -8.75 -13.68
CA SER A 124 -16.21 -8.31 -12.99
C SER A 124 -17.34 -9.28 -13.21
N GLU A 125 -18.03 -9.66 -12.15
CA GLU A 125 -19.16 -10.58 -12.22
C GLU A 125 -20.25 -10.11 -13.19
N ALA A 126 -20.55 -8.80 -13.19
CA ALA A 126 -21.56 -8.24 -14.09
C ALA A 126 -21.14 -8.10 -15.57
N LYS A 127 -19.85 -7.98 -15.88
CA LYS A 127 -19.37 -7.61 -17.24
C LYS A 127 -18.33 -8.57 -17.81
N GLY A 128 -17.93 -9.60 -17.06
CA GLY A 128 -16.85 -10.51 -17.42
C GLY A 128 -15.46 -9.84 -17.39
N TRP A 129 -14.57 -10.37 -18.22
CA TRP A 129 -13.21 -9.88 -18.41
C TRP A 129 -13.16 -8.56 -19.15
N GLN A 130 -12.23 -7.69 -18.77
CA GLN A 130 -12.09 -6.38 -19.40
C GLN A 130 -11.62 -6.43 -20.86
N SER A 131 -10.89 -7.48 -21.23
CA SER A 131 -10.44 -7.74 -22.59
C SER A 131 -10.16 -9.23 -22.75
N GLU A 132 -10.23 -9.73 -24.00
CA GLU A 132 -9.80 -11.09 -24.34
C GLU A 132 -8.35 -11.36 -23.91
N HIS A 133 -7.49 -10.33 -24.00
CA HIS A 133 -6.11 -10.43 -23.55
C HIS A 133 -6.00 -10.61 -22.03
N SER A 134 -6.89 -10.00 -21.25
CA SER A 134 -6.94 -10.19 -19.80
C SER A 134 -7.36 -11.60 -19.42
N GLU A 135 -8.34 -12.15 -20.12
CA GLU A 135 -8.80 -13.52 -19.93
C GLU A 135 -7.71 -14.54 -20.28
N ALA A 136 -7.08 -14.39 -21.45
CA ALA A 136 -5.98 -15.26 -21.89
C ALA A 136 -4.81 -15.26 -20.89
N ASN A 137 -4.45 -14.09 -20.36
CA ASN A 137 -3.42 -13.99 -19.32
C ASN A 137 -3.82 -14.74 -18.05
N TYR A 138 -5.04 -14.55 -17.55
CA TYR A 138 -5.49 -15.24 -16.34
C TYR A 138 -5.54 -16.75 -16.53
N ASN A 139 -6.07 -17.23 -17.65
CA ASN A 139 -6.09 -18.66 -17.97
C ASN A 139 -4.67 -19.22 -18.03
N LYS A 140 -3.72 -18.48 -18.62
CA LYS A 140 -2.33 -18.92 -18.64
C LYS A 140 -1.69 -18.98 -17.26
N MET A 141 -2.02 -18.03 -16.37
CA MET A 141 -1.58 -18.08 -14.99
C MET A 141 -2.13 -19.31 -14.25
N GLN A 142 -3.40 -19.65 -14.46
CA GLN A 142 -4.03 -20.83 -13.86
C GLN A 142 -3.40 -22.14 -14.35
N GLU A 143 -3.10 -22.25 -15.64
CA GLU A 143 -2.38 -23.41 -16.21
C GLU A 143 -1.02 -23.61 -15.52
N LEU A 144 -0.21 -22.54 -15.46
CA LEU A 144 1.12 -22.61 -14.85
C LEU A 144 1.07 -22.86 -13.34
N GLN A 145 0.03 -22.37 -12.66
CA GLN A 145 -0.20 -22.63 -11.26
C GLN A 145 -0.55 -24.11 -11.00
N ALA A 146 -1.35 -24.72 -11.88
CA ALA A 146 -1.69 -26.13 -11.82
C ALA A 146 -0.47 -27.04 -12.06
N GLU A 147 0.52 -26.60 -12.85
CA GLU A 147 1.78 -27.33 -13.02
C GLU A 147 2.61 -27.39 -11.73
N GLY A 148 2.45 -26.43 -10.81
CA GLY A 148 3.10 -26.42 -9.50
C GLY A 148 4.63 -26.25 -9.51
N LYS A 149 5.23 -25.91 -10.66
CA LYS A 149 6.70 -25.79 -10.81
C LYS A 149 7.25 -24.42 -10.45
N MET A 150 6.40 -23.40 -10.44
CA MET A 150 6.78 -21.99 -10.29
C MET A 150 5.99 -21.36 -9.15
N THR A 151 6.61 -20.36 -8.52
CA THR A 151 5.93 -19.49 -7.56
C THR A 151 4.92 -18.59 -8.27
N VAL A 152 3.93 -18.07 -7.54
CA VAL A 152 2.92 -17.15 -8.09
C VAL A 152 3.57 -15.92 -8.75
N ASP A 153 4.65 -15.41 -8.16
CA ASP A 153 5.39 -14.27 -8.68
C ASP A 153 6.06 -14.55 -10.03
N GLU A 154 6.72 -15.71 -10.16
CA GLU A 154 7.35 -16.17 -11.39
C GLU A 154 6.32 -16.42 -12.49
N ILE A 155 5.16 -16.98 -12.13
CA ILE A 155 4.02 -17.16 -13.05
C ILE A 155 3.56 -15.81 -13.59
N CYS A 156 3.28 -14.85 -12.71
CA CYS A 156 2.84 -13.52 -13.13
C CYS A 156 3.91 -12.80 -13.96
N ASN A 157 5.19 -12.95 -13.65
CA ASN A 157 6.27 -12.38 -14.43
C ASN A 157 6.37 -13.01 -15.83
N THR A 158 6.21 -14.34 -15.92
CA THR A 158 6.20 -15.08 -17.18
C THR A 158 5.04 -14.64 -18.08
N VAL A 159 3.85 -14.45 -17.52
CA VAL A 159 2.65 -14.09 -18.28
C VAL A 159 2.59 -12.59 -18.61
N LEU A 160 2.85 -11.71 -17.63
CA LEU A 160 2.71 -10.26 -17.79
C LEU A 160 3.99 -9.57 -18.29
N GLY A 161 5.09 -10.30 -18.35
CA GLY A 161 6.42 -9.81 -18.71
C GLY A 161 7.17 -9.13 -17.57
N GLU A 162 8.49 -9.06 -17.72
CA GLU A 162 9.40 -8.40 -16.77
C GLU A 162 9.97 -7.10 -17.35
N LYS A 163 10.11 -6.09 -16.48
CA LYS A 163 10.79 -4.83 -16.81
C LYS A 163 11.67 -4.36 -15.66
N PRO A 164 12.88 -3.83 -15.91
CA PRO A 164 13.73 -3.33 -14.82
C PRO A 164 13.06 -2.21 -14.01
N GLY A 165 12.89 -2.43 -12.69
CA GLY A 165 12.33 -1.42 -11.76
C GLY A 165 10.82 -1.20 -11.90
N TYR A 166 10.14 -2.09 -12.62
CA TYR A 166 8.71 -2.01 -12.88
C TYR A 166 8.09 -3.40 -12.83
N ILE A 167 7.17 -3.60 -11.90
CA ILE A 167 6.42 -4.84 -11.77
C ILE A 167 5.17 -4.72 -12.65
N SER A 168 5.11 -5.57 -13.68
CA SER A 168 3.99 -5.55 -14.63
C SER A 168 2.66 -5.77 -13.89
N GLY A 169 1.71 -4.85 -14.09
CA GLY A 169 0.41 -4.84 -13.41
C GLY A 169 0.39 -4.23 -12.01
N LEU A 170 1.53 -3.85 -11.40
CA LEU A 170 1.59 -3.25 -10.06
C LEU A 170 2.34 -1.90 -10.01
N GLY A 171 3.04 -1.52 -11.07
CA GLY A 171 3.74 -0.24 -11.17
C GLY A 171 5.20 -0.33 -10.72
N HIS A 172 5.76 0.79 -10.27
CA HIS A 172 7.12 0.81 -9.75
C HIS A 172 7.17 0.13 -8.37
N GLY A 173 8.08 -0.82 -8.22
CA GLY A 173 8.26 -1.56 -6.98
C GLY A 173 9.65 -2.20 -6.90
N PRO A 174 10.04 -2.68 -5.71
CA PRO A 174 11.29 -3.41 -5.53
C PRO A 174 11.32 -4.62 -6.48
N LYS A 175 12.39 -4.77 -7.28
CA LYS A 175 12.56 -5.96 -8.13
C LYS A 175 12.61 -7.22 -7.25
N PRO A 176 12.17 -8.41 -7.71
CA PRO A 176 12.92 -9.62 -7.37
C PRO A 176 14.33 -9.42 -7.93
N ILE A 177 15.30 -9.23 -7.04
CA ILE A 177 16.64 -8.80 -7.40
C ILE A 177 17.32 -9.91 -8.21
N ALA A 178 17.52 -9.65 -9.50
CA ALA A 178 18.58 -10.30 -10.26
C ALA A 178 19.92 -9.89 -9.65
N SER A 179 20.56 -10.83 -8.95
CA SER A 179 21.99 -10.92 -8.63
C SER A 179 22.71 -9.59 -8.32
N SER A 180 22.46 -9.01 -7.14
CA SER A 180 23.50 -8.25 -6.44
C SER A 180 23.61 -8.78 -5.02
N ASN A 181 24.65 -9.58 -4.78
CA ASN A 181 24.80 -10.45 -3.60
C ASN A 181 25.09 -9.72 -2.28
N SER A 182 25.36 -8.41 -2.27
CA SER A 182 25.85 -7.74 -1.05
C SER A 182 24.73 -7.15 -0.18
N THR A 183 23.73 -6.51 -0.78
CA THR A 183 22.58 -5.93 -0.06
C THR A 183 21.60 -6.99 0.40
N ASN A 184 21.34 -8.02 -0.41
CA ASN A 184 20.47 -9.13 -0.02
C ASN A 184 21.03 -9.95 1.13
N ARG A 185 22.35 -10.25 1.15
CA ARG A 185 22.97 -10.93 2.29
C ARG A 185 22.86 -10.13 3.59
N ARG A 186 22.96 -8.80 3.51
CA ARG A 186 22.78 -7.92 4.66
C ARG A 186 21.34 -7.93 5.17
N LEU A 187 20.36 -7.90 4.26
CA LEU A 187 18.94 -8.00 4.62
C LEU A 187 18.59 -9.38 5.20
N GLU A 188 19.05 -10.47 4.59
CA GLU A 188 18.86 -11.82 5.13
C GLU A 188 19.52 -12.02 6.50
N ALA A 189 20.73 -11.48 6.68
CA ALA A 189 21.40 -11.52 7.98
C ALA A 189 20.63 -10.72 9.04
N ALA A 190 20.14 -9.53 8.69
CA ALA A 190 19.31 -8.72 9.57
C ALA A 190 17.98 -9.41 9.94
N LEU A 191 17.32 -10.05 8.96
CA LEU A 191 16.09 -10.81 9.21
C LEU A 191 16.33 -12.02 10.11
N LYS A 192 17.42 -12.77 9.90
CA LYS A 192 17.81 -13.87 10.78
C LYS A 192 18.10 -13.38 12.20
N GLN A 193 18.78 -12.25 12.33
CA GLN A 193 19.07 -11.66 13.64
C GLN A 193 17.77 -11.29 14.38
N VAL A 194 16.84 -10.61 13.70
CA VAL A 194 15.52 -10.26 14.28
C VAL A 194 14.73 -11.51 14.67
N GLU A 195 14.77 -12.58 13.87
CA GLU A 195 14.08 -13.83 14.22
C GLU A 195 14.71 -14.51 15.46
N THR A 196 16.04 -14.49 15.58
CA THR A 196 16.73 -15.02 16.77
C THR A 196 16.44 -14.19 18.02
N GLU A 197 16.42 -12.86 17.92
CA GLU A 197 16.07 -11.97 19.02
C GLU A 197 14.63 -12.20 19.46
N LYS A 198 13.69 -12.27 18.51
CA LYS A 198 12.28 -12.60 18.76
C LYS A 198 12.11 -13.96 19.45
N ASN A 199 12.86 -14.98 19.04
CA ASN A 199 12.83 -16.29 19.69
C ASN A 199 13.45 -16.26 21.09
N GLY A 200 14.51 -15.49 21.30
CA GLY A 200 15.10 -15.25 22.62
C GLY A 200 14.12 -14.58 23.58
N TRP A 201 13.49 -13.48 23.14
CA TRP A 201 12.44 -12.79 23.91
C TRP A 201 11.26 -13.69 24.23
N LYS A 202 10.85 -14.56 23.30
CA LYS A 202 9.80 -15.55 23.55
C LYS A 202 10.18 -16.55 24.64
N SER A 203 11.40 -17.10 24.59
CA SER A 203 11.89 -18.03 25.61
C SER A 203 11.98 -17.37 26.99
N GLU A 204 12.42 -16.12 27.04
CA GLU A 204 12.48 -15.33 28.28
C GLU A 204 11.07 -15.06 28.85
N CYS A 205 10.10 -14.73 27.99
CA CYS A 205 8.70 -14.56 28.39
C CYS A 205 8.09 -15.85 28.95
N VAL A 206 8.48 -17.02 28.42
CA VAL A 206 8.05 -18.32 28.96
C VAL A 206 8.67 -18.58 30.33
N SER A 207 9.97 -18.30 30.49
CA SER A 207 10.66 -18.45 31.78
C SER A 207 10.05 -17.58 32.87
N LEU A 208 9.87 -16.28 32.58
CA LEU A 208 9.24 -15.33 33.51
C LEU A 208 7.81 -15.74 33.85
N ARG A 209 7.06 -16.27 32.89
CA ARG A 209 5.70 -16.76 33.13
C ARG A 209 5.67 -17.95 34.09
N THR A 210 6.63 -18.88 33.95
CA THR A 210 6.77 -20.02 34.87
C THR A 210 7.16 -19.56 36.27
N GLU A 211 8.13 -18.66 36.39
CA GLU A 211 8.57 -18.10 37.68
C GLU A 211 7.44 -17.35 38.40
N VAL A 212 6.69 -16.53 37.68
CA VAL A 212 5.48 -15.87 38.21
C VAL A 212 4.42 -16.90 38.64
N GLY A 213 4.32 -18.04 37.96
CA GLY A 213 3.45 -19.14 38.36
C GLY A 213 3.85 -19.73 39.71
N LEU A 214 5.13 -20.04 39.89
CA LEU A 214 5.67 -20.58 41.16
C LEU A 214 5.48 -19.60 42.32
N LEU A 215 5.79 -18.31 42.11
CA LEU A 215 5.60 -17.28 43.13
C LEU A 215 4.11 -17.12 43.52
N ARG A 216 3.18 -17.29 42.59
CA ARG A 216 1.74 -17.27 42.90
C ARG A 216 1.33 -18.45 43.77
N GLU A 217 1.87 -19.63 43.54
CA GLU A 217 1.62 -20.81 44.37
C GLU A 217 2.18 -20.64 45.78
N GLU A 218 3.40 -20.11 45.92
CA GLU A 218 3.99 -19.79 47.23
C GLU A 218 3.16 -18.75 48.01
N VAL A 219 2.74 -17.67 47.35
CA VAL A 219 1.90 -16.65 47.96
C VAL A 219 0.54 -17.23 48.39
N SER A 220 -0.03 -18.14 47.59
CA SER A 220 -1.25 -18.86 47.95
C SER A 220 -1.04 -19.75 49.18
N GLY A 221 0.07 -20.49 49.24
CA GLY A 221 0.44 -21.33 50.39
C GLY A 221 0.62 -20.52 51.67
N MET A 222 1.28 -19.35 51.58
CA MET A 222 1.38 -18.41 52.70
C MET A 222 0.02 -17.90 53.18
N GLY A 223 -0.95 -17.74 52.28
CA GLY A 223 -2.32 -17.37 52.63
C GLY A 223 -3.00 -18.42 53.51
N ILE A 224 -2.84 -19.70 53.20
CA ILE A 224 -3.37 -20.83 53.96
C ILE A 224 -2.75 -20.87 55.36
N LEU A 225 -1.42 -20.78 55.45
CA LEU A 225 -0.71 -20.77 56.74
C LEU A 225 -1.12 -19.58 57.64
N LYS A 226 -1.40 -18.41 57.04
CA LYS A 226 -1.91 -17.27 57.79
C LYS A 226 -3.31 -17.50 58.35
N ALA A 227 -4.18 -18.20 57.62
CA ALA A 227 -5.51 -18.57 58.09
C ALA A 227 -5.43 -19.56 59.26
N GLU A 228 -4.62 -20.62 59.12
CA GLU A 228 -4.40 -21.60 60.19
C GLU A 228 -3.83 -20.96 61.47
N LEU A 229 -2.89 -20.02 61.33
CA LEU A 229 -2.35 -19.27 62.46
C LEU A 229 -3.42 -18.40 63.15
N ALA A 230 -4.37 -17.86 62.39
CA ALA A 230 -5.49 -17.10 62.95
C ALA A 230 -6.42 -18.00 63.76
N ASP A 231 -6.75 -19.19 63.25
CA ASP A 231 -7.59 -20.18 63.93
C ASP A 231 -6.94 -20.65 65.25
N VAL A 232 -5.63 -20.94 65.22
CA VAL A 232 -4.88 -21.32 66.44
C VAL A 232 -4.88 -20.19 67.47
N LYS A 233 -4.71 -18.93 67.03
CA LYS A 233 -4.78 -17.77 67.93
C LYS A 233 -6.17 -17.60 68.54
N GLU A 234 -7.23 -17.85 67.78
CA GLU A 234 -8.61 -17.80 68.27
C GLU A 234 -8.87 -18.86 69.34
N LEU A 235 -8.49 -20.12 69.08
CA LEU A 235 -8.60 -21.22 70.03
C LEU A 235 -7.84 -20.93 71.33
N LEU A 236 -6.61 -20.44 71.22
CA LEU A 236 -5.78 -20.09 72.38
C LEU A 236 -6.41 -18.93 73.17
N GLY A 237 -7.01 -17.95 72.49
CA GLY A 237 -7.79 -16.89 73.10
C GLY A 237 -9.04 -17.39 73.84
N VAL A 238 -9.73 -18.41 73.32
CA VAL A 238 -10.86 -19.06 74.00
C VAL A 238 -10.40 -19.79 75.26
N ILE A 239 -9.31 -20.54 75.19
CA ILE A 239 -8.73 -21.25 76.34
C ILE A 239 -8.32 -20.27 77.45
N LEU A 240 -7.63 -19.18 77.09
CA LEU A 240 -7.21 -18.15 78.05
C LEU A 240 -8.40 -17.40 78.68
N ARG A 241 -9.53 -17.25 77.97
CA ARG A 241 -10.77 -16.68 78.54
C ARG A 241 -11.49 -17.65 79.47
N GLY A 242 -11.44 -18.96 79.20
CA GLY A 242 -12.02 -20.00 80.06
C GLY A 242 -11.26 -20.24 81.37
N GLN A 243 -10.02 -19.75 81.50
CA GLN A 243 -9.22 -19.81 82.73
C GLN A 243 -9.42 -18.62 83.68
N LYS A 244 -10.26 -17.64 83.33
CA LYS A 244 -10.73 -16.62 84.27
C LYS A 244 -12.01 -17.12 84.96
N VAL A 245 -11.85 -17.78 86.10
CA VAL A 245 -12.85 -17.91 87.17
C VAL A 245 -12.37 -17.10 88.36
#